data_AF-A0A3C1M4G1-F1
#
_entry.id   AF-A0A3C1M4G1-F1
#
_cell.length_a   1.000
_cell.length_b   1.000
_cell.length_c   1.000
_cell.angle_alpha   90.00
_cell.angle_beta   90.00
_cell.angle_gamma   90.00
#
_symmetry.space_group_name_H-M   'P 1'
#
loop_
_entity.id
_entity.type
_entity.pdbx_description
1 polymer ?
#
loop_
_entity_poly.entity_id
_entity_poly.type
_entity_poly.pdbx_seq_one_letter_code
_entity_poly.pdbx_strand_id
1 'polypeptide(L)'
;MATFLLEVGTEELPASFVADALAQWETKIPASLTALGLTATLRTYGTPRRLAVWLADLPDRQPDRQLEVKGPAVTAAFGNGDPQGEPTKAAIGFAKAQGVTVADLVVRDTEKGPCVFALRQEVGRPTAEVLTELAPAWILGLEGKRLMRWSHGDLKFPRPMRWLVCLLDDQVLPIALEGLVAGRQTWGHRVLSQGPVILDRPADYLPRLREAGVLADVTERRERICQQMAGVAELMGAHVEVLPNLLTEVVHLVEFPTAVVGEFDREFLALPEPAIVMEMVVHQRYFPVYDRGTPRTLLPYFLTVSNGDPAKSKQIAQGNGRVIRARLADGKFFYDADRAIPLADFGPQLRKVTFQEQLGSIADKVERMQAIAAALPTCAGLSLNAETQAQLQRAIALCKADLVTQLVGEFPELQGVMGG
;
A
#
# COMPACT_ATOMS: atom_id res chain seq x y z
N MET A 1 -30.93 -3.03 11.32
CA MET A 1 -29.48 -2.76 11.38
C MET A 1 -28.79 -3.92 10.72
N ALA A 2 -28.34 -3.70 9.50
CA ALA A 2 -27.83 -4.72 8.59
C ALA A 2 -26.30 -4.78 8.65
N THR A 3 -25.75 -5.94 8.30
CA THR A 3 -24.33 -6.14 8.07
C THR A 3 -24.07 -6.32 6.58
N PHE A 4 -23.01 -5.72 6.06
CA PHE A 4 -22.65 -5.80 4.66
C PHE A 4 -21.23 -6.36 4.48
N LEU A 5 -21.03 -7.18 3.45
CA LEU A 5 -19.73 -7.68 3.01
C LEU A 5 -19.58 -7.42 1.51
N LEU A 6 -18.44 -6.82 1.14
CA LEU A 6 -17.94 -6.81 -0.23
C LEU A 6 -16.57 -7.48 -0.25
N GLU A 7 -16.36 -8.43 -1.14
CA GLU A 7 -15.04 -9.01 -1.42
C GLU A 7 -14.76 -8.98 -2.92
N VAL A 8 -13.55 -8.54 -3.27
CA VAL A 8 -12.98 -8.68 -4.59
C VAL A 8 -11.84 -9.68 -4.54
N GLY A 9 -12.07 -10.85 -5.13
CA GLY A 9 -11.06 -11.87 -5.34
C GLY A 9 -10.23 -11.63 -6.58
N THR A 10 -8.93 -11.87 -6.50
CA THR A 10 -7.96 -11.51 -7.54
C THR A 10 -6.86 -12.56 -7.70
N GLU A 11 -6.09 -12.44 -8.77
CA GLU A 11 -4.72 -12.97 -8.78
C GLU A 11 -3.80 -12.14 -7.88
N GLU A 12 -2.59 -12.65 -7.60
CA GLU A 12 -1.67 -12.07 -6.62
C GLU A 12 -1.33 -10.59 -6.88
N LEU A 13 -1.88 -9.74 -6.01
CA LEU A 13 -1.69 -8.31 -5.89
C LEU A 13 -0.29 -8.01 -5.32
N PRO A 14 0.35 -6.93 -5.76
CA PRO A 14 1.53 -6.40 -5.09
C PRO A 14 1.22 -6.03 -3.63
N ALA A 15 2.11 -6.38 -2.70
CA ALA A 15 1.96 -6.09 -1.27
C ALA A 15 1.66 -4.61 -0.98
N SER A 16 2.38 -3.70 -1.66
CA SER A 16 2.15 -2.26 -1.52
C SER A 16 0.75 -1.85 -1.97
N PHE A 17 0.22 -2.45 -3.04
CA PHE A 17 -1.13 -2.14 -3.51
C PHE A 17 -2.19 -2.59 -2.52
N VAL A 18 -2.02 -3.75 -1.88
CA VAL A 18 -2.97 -4.20 -0.85
C VAL A 18 -3.05 -3.18 0.27
N ALA A 19 -1.90 -2.75 0.82
CA ALA A 19 -1.85 -1.74 1.87
C ALA A 19 -2.50 -0.41 1.43
N ASP A 20 -2.12 0.09 0.24
CA ASP A 20 -2.65 1.34 -0.31
C ASP A 20 -4.15 1.29 -0.56
N ALA A 21 -4.67 0.14 -1.02
CA ALA A 21 -6.10 -0.03 -1.32
C ALA A 21 -6.96 -0.06 -0.05
N LEU A 22 -6.49 -0.73 1.01
CA LEU A 22 -7.19 -0.73 2.31
C LEU A 22 -7.24 0.68 2.90
N ALA A 23 -6.14 1.42 2.90
CA ALA A 23 -6.09 2.81 3.38
C ALA A 23 -7.01 3.74 2.56
N GLN A 24 -7.07 3.55 1.24
CA GLN A 24 -8.02 4.27 0.39
C GLN A 24 -9.47 3.97 0.76
N TRP A 25 -9.83 2.71 0.99
CA TRP A 25 -11.19 2.33 1.39
C TRP A 25 -11.56 2.84 2.77
N GLU A 26 -10.63 2.82 3.74
CA GLU A 26 -10.81 3.41 5.07
C GLU A 26 -11.18 4.90 5.01
N THR A 27 -10.75 5.61 3.97
CA THR A 27 -11.07 7.04 3.78
C THR A 27 -12.30 7.23 2.88
N LYS A 28 -12.34 6.57 1.71
CA LYS A 28 -13.35 6.81 0.66
C LYS A 28 -14.72 6.26 1.05
N ILE A 29 -14.78 5.11 1.73
CA ILE A 29 -16.06 4.45 2.04
C ILE A 29 -16.86 5.25 3.07
N PRO A 30 -16.32 5.64 4.24
CA PRO A 30 -17.07 6.44 5.20
C PRO A 30 -17.54 7.78 4.62
N ALA A 31 -16.70 8.43 3.81
CA ALA A 31 -17.06 9.67 3.12
C ALA A 31 -18.24 9.46 2.16
N SER A 32 -18.22 8.39 1.35
CA SER A 32 -19.32 8.09 0.42
C SER A 32 -20.64 7.73 1.12
N LEU A 33 -20.58 7.00 2.24
CA LEU A 33 -21.75 6.69 3.05
C LEU A 33 -22.32 7.96 3.71
N THR A 34 -21.45 8.80 4.28
CA THR A 34 -21.84 10.05 4.94
C THR A 34 -22.49 11.03 3.96
N ALA A 35 -21.96 11.14 2.75
CA ALA A 35 -22.56 11.95 1.68
C ALA A 35 -24.00 11.52 1.36
N LEU A 36 -24.33 10.26 1.61
CA LEU A 36 -25.65 9.66 1.46
C LEU A 36 -26.44 9.50 2.77
N GLY A 37 -25.91 10.01 3.89
CA GLY A 37 -26.63 10.09 5.16
C GLY A 37 -26.66 8.75 5.89
N LEU A 38 -25.76 7.86 5.49
CA LEU A 38 -25.54 6.56 6.10
C LEU A 38 -24.29 6.63 6.96
N THR A 39 -24.34 5.95 8.09
CA THR A 39 -23.18 5.70 8.95
C THR A 39 -23.08 4.20 9.20
N ALA A 40 -21.87 3.71 9.34
CA ALA A 40 -21.59 2.30 9.55
C ALA A 40 -20.24 2.12 10.24
N THR A 41 -20.10 1.04 11.01
CA THR A 41 -18.81 0.60 11.53
C THR A 41 -18.05 -0.11 10.42
N LEU A 42 -16.96 0.49 9.94
CA LEU A 42 -16.13 -0.05 8.86
C LEU A 42 -14.99 -0.93 9.38
N ARG A 43 -14.79 -2.06 8.73
CA ARG A 43 -13.56 -2.86 8.79
C ARG A 43 -13.11 -3.21 7.37
N THR A 44 -11.82 -3.15 7.13
CA THR A 44 -11.21 -3.57 5.86
C THR A 44 -10.34 -4.80 6.10
N TYR A 45 -10.30 -5.69 5.12
CA TYR A 45 -9.50 -6.91 5.15
C TYR A 45 -8.79 -7.07 3.82
N GLY A 46 -7.56 -7.58 3.82
CA GLY A 46 -6.80 -7.68 2.58
C GLY A 46 -5.68 -8.69 2.64
N THR A 47 -5.52 -9.42 1.54
CA THR A 47 -4.48 -10.42 1.33
C THR A 47 -3.89 -10.24 -0.07
N PRO A 48 -2.81 -10.96 -0.46
CA PRO A 48 -2.35 -10.94 -1.85
C PRO A 48 -3.45 -11.25 -2.87
N ARG A 49 -4.52 -11.96 -2.50
CA ARG A 49 -5.52 -12.45 -3.46
C ARG A 49 -6.92 -11.88 -3.23
N ARG A 50 -7.11 -11.00 -2.25
CA ARG A 50 -8.40 -10.38 -2.02
C ARG A 50 -8.31 -9.03 -1.34
N LEU A 51 -9.32 -8.22 -1.59
CA LEU A 51 -9.64 -7.03 -0.81
C LEU A 51 -11.09 -7.15 -0.38
N ALA A 52 -11.39 -6.87 0.88
CA ALA A 52 -12.74 -6.91 1.39
C ALA A 52 -13.07 -5.76 2.34
N VAL A 53 -14.35 -5.44 2.37
CA VAL A 53 -14.98 -4.43 3.20
C VAL A 53 -16.09 -5.11 3.97
N TRP A 54 -16.12 -4.87 5.28
CA TRP A 54 -17.19 -5.30 6.14
C TRP A 54 -17.75 -4.09 6.87
N LEU A 55 -19.06 -3.90 6.77
CA LEU A 55 -19.78 -2.79 7.39
C LEU A 55 -20.81 -3.36 8.36
N ALA A 56 -20.89 -2.81 9.57
CA ALA A 56 -21.98 -3.06 10.51
C ALA A 56 -22.78 -1.80 10.79
N ASP A 57 -23.90 -2.00 11.49
CA ASP A 57 -24.78 -0.94 11.99
C ASP A 57 -25.41 -0.10 10.88
N LEU A 58 -25.52 -0.65 9.66
CA LEU A 58 -26.18 0.02 8.55
C LEU A 58 -27.69 0.11 8.81
N PRO A 59 -28.32 1.27 8.67
CA PRO A 59 -29.77 1.35 8.70
C PRO A 59 -30.36 0.64 7.47
N ASP A 60 -31.58 0.15 7.56
CA ASP A 60 -32.21 -0.61 6.47
C ASP A 60 -32.56 0.30 5.27
N ARG A 61 -32.65 1.61 5.51
CA ARG A 61 -32.99 2.65 4.54
C ARG A 61 -32.24 3.95 4.86
N GLN A 62 -31.90 4.72 3.83
CA GLN A 62 -31.43 6.09 3.99
C GLN A 62 -32.48 6.96 4.69
N PRO A 63 -32.07 7.96 5.49
CA PRO A 63 -33.00 8.95 5.99
C PRO A 63 -33.55 9.78 4.82
N ASP A 64 -34.81 10.17 4.91
CA ASP A 64 -35.39 11.17 4.02
C ASP A 64 -34.64 12.50 4.18
N ARG A 65 -34.43 13.22 3.08
CA ARG A 65 -33.70 14.48 3.06
C ARG A 65 -34.57 15.59 2.51
N GLN A 66 -34.45 16.78 3.09
CA GLN A 66 -34.99 17.99 2.48
C GLN A 66 -33.85 18.73 1.80
N LEU A 67 -33.94 18.87 0.47
CA LEU A 67 -33.03 19.69 -0.31
C LEU A 67 -33.70 21.04 -0.60
N GLU A 68 -33.03 22.12 -0.19
CA GLU A 68 -33.40 23.46 -0.62
C GLU A 68 -32.62 23.79 -1.90
N VAL A 69 -33.34 23.91 -3.03
CA VAL A 69 -32.73 24.29 -4.32
C VAL A 69 -33.00 25.76 -4.58
N LYS A 70 -31.95 26.56 -4.73
CA LYS A 70 -32.06 27.98 -5.09
C LYS A 70 -32.52 28.12 -6.54
N GLY A 71 -33.58 28.88 -6.73
CA GLY A 71 -34.17 29.24 -8.00
C GLY A 71 -33.93 30.70 -8.40
N PRO A 72 -34.69 31.21 -9.38
CA PRO A 72 -34.56 32.57 -9.88
C PRO A 72 -34.91 33.63 -8.83
N ALA A 73 -34.45 34.87 -9.06
CA ALA A 73 -34.85 36.03 -8.25
C ALA A 73 -36.37 36.25 -8.33
N VAL A 74 -36.98 36.77 -7.26
CA VAL A 74 -38.44 37.01 -7.18
C VAL A 74 -38.92 37.88 -8.34
N THR A 75 -38.15 38.89 -8.74
CA THR A 75 -38.46 39.77 -9.89
C THR A 75 -38.54 39.06 -11.23
N ALA A 76 -37.82 37.94 -11.39
CA ALA A 76 -37.88 37.10 -12.58
C ALA A 76 -38.93 35.99 -12.42
N ALA A 77 -39.22 35.57 -11.19
CA ALA A 77 -40.10 34.44 -10.89
C ALA A 77 -41.59 34.83 -10.84
N PHE A 78 -41.91 36.03 -10.35
CA PHE A 78 -43.29 36.51 -10.19
C PHE A 78 -43.47 37.89 -10.82
N GLY A 79 -44.63 38.11 -11.46
CA GLY A 79 -44.99 39.38 -12.10
C GLY A 79 -44.90 40.55 -11.11
N ASN A 80 -44.36 41.68 -11.56
CA ASN A 80 -44.13 42.89 -10.75
C ASN A 80 -43.19 42.71 -9.54
N GLY A 81 -42.49 41.58 -9.42
CA GLY A 81 -41.60 41.30 -8.28
C GLY A 81 -42.32 41.08 -6.96
N ASP A 82 -43.63 40.83 -7.01
CA ASP A 82 -44.45 40.48 -5.85
C ASP A 82 -44.51 38.95 -5.71
N PRO A 83 -44.13 38.35 -4.57
CA PRO A 83 -44.32 36.93 -4.28
C PRO A 83 -45.76 36.40 -4.45
N GLN A 84 -46.77 37.29 -4.43
CA GLN A 84 -48.18 36.96 -4.68
C GLN A 84 -48.63 37.24 -6.13
N GLY A 85 -47.74 37.79 -6.97
CA GLY A 85 -48.00 38.09 -8.37
C GLY A 85 -48.11 36.84 -9.24
N GLU A 86 -48.58 37.01 -10.48
CA GLU A 86 -48.70 35.88 -11.40
C GLU A 86 -47.34 35.22 -11.68
N PRO A 87 -47.22 33.89 -11.57
CA PRO A 87 -45.96 33.21 -11.79
C PRO A 87 -45.55 33.26 -13.26
N THR A 88 -44.30 33.67 -13.50
CA THR A 88 -43.76 33.75 -14.85
C THR A 88 -43.36 32.38 -15.37
N LYS A 89 -42.99 32.30 -16.66
CA LYS A 89 -42.40 31.09 -17.25
C LYS A 89 -41.16 30.60 -16.49
N ALA A 90 -40.41 31.49 -15.82
CA ALA A 90 -39.23 31.12 -15.06
C ALA A 90 -39.59 30.36 -13.77
N ALA A 91 -40.61 30.81 -13.02
CA ALA A 91 -41.09 30.09 -11.85
C ALA A 91 -41.73 28.75 -12.22
N ILE A 92 -42.55 28.72 -13.27
CA ILE A 92 -43.21 27.49 -13.74
C ILE A 92 -42.18 26.47 -14.23
N GLY A 93 -41.20 26.91 -15.01
CA GLY A 93 -40.11 26.05 -15.49
C GLY A 93 -39.25 25.52 -14.36
N PHE A 94 -38.93 26.37 -13.36
CA PHE A 94 -38.17 25.98 -12.19
C PHE A 94 -38.92 24.96 -11.31
N ALA A 95 -40.19 25.23 -10.97
CA ALA A 95 -41.03 24.31 -10.19
C ALA A 95 -41.13 22.94 -10.88
N LYS A 96 -41.42 22.93 -12.19
CA LYS A 96 -41.48 21.71 -12.99
C LYS A 96 -40.16 20.95 -13.01
N ALA A 97 -39.02 21.64 -13.14
CA ALA A 97 -37.70 21.02 -13.10
C ALA A 97 -37.37 20.41 -11.73
N GLN A 98 -37.89 20.98 -10.64
CA GLN A 98 -37.70 20.47 -9.29
C GLN A 98 -38.78 19.47 -8.83
N GLY A 99 -39.79 19.21 -9.66
CA GLY A 99 -40.86 18.26 -9.37
C GLY A 99 -41.86 18.74 -8.30
N VAL A 100 -41.91 20.05 -8.04
CA VAL A 100 -42.82 20.68 -7.07
C VAL A 100 -43.83 21.58 -7.79
N THR A 101 -44.92 21.97 -7.12
CA THR A 101 -45.83 22.97 -7.69
C THR A 101 -45.30 24.38 -7.44
N VAL A 102 -45.75 25.36 -8.23
CA VAL A 102 -45.37 26.76 -8.02
C VAL A 102 -45.83 27.29 -6.65
N ALA A 103 -46.91 26.72 -6.10
CA ALA A 103 -47.42 27.06 -4.78
C ALA A 103 -46.52 26.56 -3.63
N ASP A 104 -45.70 25.53 -3.88
CA ASP A 104 -44.77 24.97 -2.90
C ASP A 104 -43.42 25.71 -2.86
N LEU A 105 -43.27 26.73 -3.70
CA LEU A 105 -42.07 27.55 -3.74
C LEU A 105 -42.04 28.54 -2.58
N VAL A 106 -40.91 28.64 -1.90
CA VAL A 106 -40.71 29.56 -0.78
C VAL A 106 -39.76 30.69 -1.17
N VAL A 107 -40.07 31.92 -0.75
CA VAL A 107 -39.18 33.06 -0.98
C VAL A 107 -38.26 33.22 0.22
N ARG A 108 -36.95 33.34 -0.03
CA ARG A 108 -35.97 33.71 1.00
C ARG A 108 -35.03 34.81 0.52
N ASP A 109 -34.63 35.66 1.46
CA ASP A 109 -33.63 36.68 1.21
C ASP A 109 -32.24 36.07 1.04
N THR A 110 -31.50 36.56 0.03
CA THR A 110 -30.11 36.22 -0.21
C THR A 110 -29.28 37.48 -0.37
N GLU A 111 -27.96 37.40 -0.30
CA GLU A 111 -27.05 38.56 -0.45
C GLU A 111 -27.24 39.33 -1.78
N LYS A 112 -27.83 38.69 -2.80
CA LYS A 112 -28.13 39.28 -4.12
C LYS A 112 -29.60 39.65 -4.30
N GLY A 113 -30.39 39.70 -3.22
CA GLY A 113 -31.83 39.95 -3.22
C GLY A 113 -32.69 38.71 -3.00
N PRO A 114 -34.02 38.86 -2.88
CA PRO A 114 -34.94 37.77 -2.61
C PRO A 114 -34.98 36.79 -3.79
N CYS A 115 -34.81 35.50 -3.50
CA CYS A 115 -34.87 34.42 -4.48
C CYS A 115 -35.93 33.41 -4.08
N VAL A 116 -36.43 32.70 -5.09
CA VAL A 116 -37.36 31.60 -4.91
C VAL A 116 -36.58 30.32 -4.67
N PHE A 117 -37.04 29.48 -3.74
CA PHE A 117 -36.45 28.20 -3.40
C PHE A 117 -37.51 27.10 -3.53
N ALA A 118 -37.09 25.94 -4.03
CA ALA A 118 -37.90 24.73 -3.99
C ALA A 118 -37.44 23.87 -2.82
N LEU A 119 -38.38 23.45 -1.96
CA LEU A 119 -38.14 22.45 -0.93
C LEU A 119 -38.47 21.08 -1.53
N ARG A 120 -37.44 20.32 -1.91
CA ARG A 120 -37.62 18.97 -2.43
C ARG A 120 -37.39 17.95 -1.34
N GLN A 121 -38.38 17.12 -1.05
CA GLN A 121 -38.19 15.94 -0.22
C GLN A 121 -37.62 14.81 -1.09
N GLU A 122 -36.39 14.41 -0.82
CA GLU A 122 -35.84 13.16 -1.32
C GLU A 122 -36.22 12.04 -0.37
N VAL A 123 -37.05 11.13 -0.85
CA VAL A 123 -37.37 9.90 -0.12
C VAL A 123 -36.12 9.03 -0.08
N GLY A 124 -35.67 8.67 1.12
CA GLY A 124 -34.49 7.84 1.30
C GLY A 124 -34.67 6.47 0.65
N ARG A 125 -33.62 5.97 0.02
CA ARG A 125 -33.64 4.68 -0.70
C ARG A 125 -33.30 3.51 0.22
N PRO A 126 -33.76 2.28 -0.08
CA PRO A 126 -33.30 1.07 0.61
C PRO A 126 -31.78 0.98 0.56
N THR A 127 -31.15 0.65 1.69
CA THR A 127 -29.69 0.59 1.79
C THR A 127 -29.10 -0.44 0.82
N ALA A 128 -29.83 -1.53 0.53
CA ALA A 128 -29.46 -2.51 -0.49
C ALA A 128 -29.24 -1.89 -1.88
N GLU A 129 -30.13 -0.99 -2.34
CA GLU A 129 -30.00 -0.35 -3.64
C GLU A 129 -28.79 0.58 -3.67
N VAL A 130 -28.59 1.34 -2.59
CA VAL A 130 -27.48 2.28 -2.45
C VAL A 130 -26.14 1.54 -2.47
N LEU A 131 -26.02 0.44 -1.73
CA LEU A 131 -24.81 -0.37 -1.69
C LEU A 131 -24.55 -1.07 -3.03
N THR A 132 -25.60 -1.47 -3.76
CA THR A 132 -25.48 -2.04 -5.11
C THR A 132 -24.82 -1.04 -6.09
N GLU A 133 -25.07 0.26 -5.93
CA GLU A 133 -24.43 1.32 -6.72
C GLU A 133 -23.03 1.68 -6.22
N LEU A 134 -22.83 1.74 -4.90
CA LEU A 134 -21.56 2.16 -4.31
C LEU A 134 -20.46 1.11 -4.43
N ALA A 135 -20.79 -0.17 -4.27
CA ALA A 135 -19.79 -1.23 -4.22
C ALA A 135 -18.92 -1.31 -5.51
N PRO A 136 -19.48 -1.27 -6.74
CA PRO A 136 -18.67 -1.15 -7.95
C PRO A 136 -17.80 0.12 -7.96
N ALA A 137 -18.36 1.25 -7.53
CA ALA A 137 -17.62 2.51 -7.49
C ALA A 137 -16.44 2.48 -6.50
N TRP A 138 -16.57 1.78 -5.37
CA TRP A 138 -15.46 1.58 -4.43
C TRP A 138 -14.33 0.75 -5.03
N ILE A 139 -14.67 -0.29 -5.80
CA ILE A 139 -13.67 -1.14 -6.47
C ILE A 139 -12.94 -0.35 -7.56
N LEU A 140 -13.69 0.34 -8.41
CA LEU A 140 -13.17 1.07 -9.57
C LEU A 140 -12.50 2.39 -9.20
N GLY A 141 -12.84 2.94 -8.03
CA GLY A 141 -12.23 4.15 -7.49
C GLY A 141 -10.87 3.92 -6.83
N LEU A 142 -10.34 2.69 -6.82
CA LEU A 142 -9.01 2.41 -6.30
C LEU A 142 -7.91 2.91 -7.26
N GLU A 143 -6.97 3.67 -6.71
CA GLU A 143 -5.82 4.21 -7.44
C GLU A 143 -4.56 3.40 -7.13
N GLY A 144 -3.62 3.34 -8.08
CA GLY A 144 -2.35 2.65 -7.89
C GLY A 144 -1.35 2.88 -9.01
N LYS A 145 -0.06 2.65 -8.73
CA LYS A 145 1.05 2.94 -9.66
C LYS A 145 1.02 2.12 -10.97
N ARG A 146 0.40 0.94 -10.96
CA ARG A 146 0.41 -0.01 -12.08
C ARG A 146 -0.96 -0.67 -12.29
N LEU A 147 -1.96 0.15 -12.63
CA LEU A 147 -3.25 -0.38 -13.07
C LEU A 147 -3.17 -0.85 -14.52
N MET A 148 -3.73 -2.02 -14.81
CA MET A 148 -3.70 -2.66 -16.14
C MET A 148 -5.12 -2.87 -16.65
N ARG A 149 -5.27 -2.87 -17.97
CA ARG A 149 -6.47 -3.38 -18.63
C ARG A 149 -6.29 -4.87 -18.89
N TRP A 150 -7.36 -5.63 -18.71
CA TRP A 150 -7.31 -7.09 -18.83
C TRP A 150 -8.25 -7.58 -19.93
N SER A 151 -7.79 -8.57 -20.70
CA SER A 151 -8.53 -9.14 -21.83
C SER A 151 -8.93 -8.05 -22.85
N HIS A 152 -10.16 -8.09 -23.34
CA HIS A 152 -10.75 -7.09 -24.23
C HIS A 152 -11.49 -5.97 -23.48
N GLY A 153 -11.35 -5.88 -22.15
CA GLY A 153 -12.02 -4.88 -21.31
C GLY A 153 -11.26 -3.57 -21.18
N ASP A 154 -11.99 -2.49 -20.87
CA ASP A 154 -11.41 -1.15 -20.65
C ASP A 154 -11.10 -0.85 -19.17
N LEU A 155 -11.59 -1.70 -18.27
CA LEU A 155 -11.46 -1.54 -16.83
C LEU A 155 -10.03 -1.73 -16.37
N LYS A 156 -9.59 -0.79 -15.53
CA LYS A 156 -8.24 -0.75 -14.99
C LYS A 156 -8.22 -1.32 -13.58
N PHE A 157 -7.49 -2.42 -13.39
CA PHE A 157 -7.24 -3.02 -12.07
C PHE A 157 -5.82 -3.61 -12.03
N PRO A 158 -5.13 -3.70 -10.88
CA PRO A 158 -3.73 -4.17 -10.85
C PRO A 158 -3.55 -5.62 -11.31
N ARG A 159 -4.58 -6.45 -11.11
CA ARG A 159 -4.60 -7.88 -11.45
C ARG A 159 -5.99 -8.31 -11.90
N PRO A 160 -6.16 -9.42 -12.65
CA PRO A 160 -7.47 -9.93 -13.00
C PRO A 160 -8.30 -10.23 -11.75
N MET A 161 -9.55 -9.78 -11.75
CA MET A 161 -10.54 -10.20 -10.77
C MET A 161 -11.02 -11.62 -11.12
N ARG A 162 -11.33 -12.42 -10.10
CA ARG A 162 -11.64 -13.85 -10.23
C ARG A 162 -12.98 -14.24 -9.62
N TRP A 163 -13.37 -13.58 -8.53
CA TRP A 163 -14.70 -13.75 -7.93
C TRP A 163 -15.12 -12.46 -7.22
N LEU A 164 -16.42 -12.34 -6.99
CA LEU A 164 -17.01 -11.25 -6.23
C LEU A 164 -17.96 -11.83 -5.20
N VAL A 165 -17.86 -11.36 -3.96
CA VAL A 165 -18.87 -11.59 -2.93
C VAL A 165 -19.51 -10.25 -2.60
N CYS A 166 -20.83 -10.18 -2.61
CA CYS A 166 -21.54 -9.00 -2.14
C CYS A 166 -22.81 -9.40 -1.42
N LEU A 167 -22.79 -9.28 -0.09
CA LEU A 167 -23.86 -9.72 0.80
C LEU A 167 -24.33 -8.57 1.67
N LEU A 168 -25.65 -8.45 1.85
CA LEU A 168 -26.30 -7.65 2.88
C LEU A 168 -27.13 -8.60 3.72
N ASP A 169 -26.71 -8.88 4.95
CA ASP A 169 -27.22 -9.96 5.79
C ASP A 169 -27.24 -11.30 5.03
N ASP A 170 -28.43 -11.87 4.79
CA ASP A 170 -28.61 -13.09 4.01
C ASP A 170 -28.95 -12.82 2.54
N GLN A 171 -28.95 -11.57 2.07
CA GLN A 171 -29.24 -11.22 0.68
C GLN A 171 -27.95 -11.07 -0.15
N VAL A 172 -27.92 -11.64 -1.35
CA VAL A 172 -26.89 -11.33 -2.36
C VAL A 172 -27.30 -10.06 -3.11
N LEU A 173 -26.44 -9.05 -3.13
CA LEU A 173 -26.69 -7.85 -3.93
C LEU A 173 -26.30 -8.09 -5.41
N PRO A 174 -27.14 -7.69 -6.38
CA PRO A 174 -26.97 -8.02 -7.79
C PRO A 174 -25.92 -7.11 -8.46
N ILE A 175 -24.66 -7.32 -8.13
CA ILE A 175 -23.52 -6.60 -8.72
C ILE A 175 -22.88 -7.43 -9.82
N ALA A 176 -22.58 -6.77 -10.95
CA ALA A 176 -21.78 -7.35 -12.01
C ALA A 176 -20.63 -6.42 -12.41
N LEU A 177 -19.43 -6.98 -12.61
CA LEU A 177 -18.22 -6.25 -12.98
C LEU A 177 -17.34 -7.14 -13.87
N GLU A 178 -16.94 -6.69 -15.06
CA GLU A 178 -16.11 -7.48 -16.00
C GLU A 178 -16.67 -8.90 -16.28
N GLY A 179 -18.00 -9.04 -16.36
CA GLY A 179 -18.66 -10.33 -16.55
C GLY A 179 -18.67 -11.25 -15.32
N LEU A 180 -18.08 -10.83 -14.20
CA LEU A 180 -18.23 -11.49 -12.90
C LEU A 180 -19.53 -11.02 -12.26
N VAL A 181 -20.32 -11.97 -11.77
CA VAL A 181 -21.54 -11.70 -10.97
C VAL A 181 -21.24 -11.99 -9.51
N ALA A 182 -21.59 -11.06 -8.63
CA ALA A 182 -21.42 -11.23 -7.20
C ALA A 182 -22.30 -12.38 -6.68
N GLY A 183 -21.74 -13.16 -5.75
CA GLY A 183 -22.42 -14.28 -5.14
C GLY A 183 -22.02 -14.48 -3.68
N ARG A 184 -22.20 -15.72 -3.20
CA ARG A 184 -21.82 -16.16 -1.85
C ARG A 184 -20.45 -16.83 -1.78
N GLN A 185 -19.85 -17.06 -2.95
CA GLN A 185 -18.72 -17.94 -3.09
C GLN A 185 -17.41 -17.14 -2.97
N THR A 186 -16.69 -17.40 -1.88
CA THR A 186 -15.28 -17.01 -1.74
C THR A 186 -14.37 -18.21 -1.95
N TRP A 187 -13.06 -18.02 -1.80
CA TRP A 187 -12.05 -19.06 -1.97
C TRP A 187 -11.14 -19.14 -0.76
N GLY A 188 -10.78 -20.35 -0.35
CA GLY A 188 -9.75 -20.57 0.64
C GLY A 188 -8.33 -20.41 0.09
N HIS A 189 -7.36 -20.80 0.90
CA HIS A 189 -5.95 -20.71 0.57
C HIS A 189 -5.57 -21.65 -0.58
N ARG A 190 -4.83 -21.14 -1.56
CA ARG A 190 -4.48 -21.85 -2.81
C ARG A 190 -3.86 -23.25 -2.59
N VAL A 191 -3.12 -23.42 -1.51
CA VAL A 191 -2.41 -24.67 -1.17
C VAL A 191 -3.08 -25.45 -0.04
N LEU A 192 -3.77 -24.76 0.88
CA LEU A 192 -4.25 -25.37 2.14
C LEU A 192 -5.74 -25.74 2.08
N SER A 193 -6.48 -25.22 1.09
CA SER A 193 -7.88 -25.56 0.88
C SER A 193 -8.09 -26.28 -0.44
N GLN A 194 -9.21 -27.01 -0.55
CA GLN A 194 -9.53 -27.81 -1.73
C GLN A 194 -10.54 -27.15 -2.68
N GLY A 195 -10.95 -25.91 -2.42
CA GLY A 195 -11.92 -25.25 -3.30
C GLY A 195 -12.63 -24.05 -2.69
N PRO A 196 -13.82 -23.73 -3.23
CA PRO A 196 -14.60 -22.58 -2.80
C PRO A 196 -15.20 -22.76 -1.41
N VAL A 197 -15.48 -21.63 -0.78
CA VAL A 197 -16.11 -21.51 0.53
C VAL A 197 -17.39 -20.71 0.36
N ILE A 198 -18.50 -21.22 0.89
CA ILE A 198 -19.81 -20.56 0.80
C ILE A 198 -20.05 -19.75 2.07
N LEU A 199 -20.52 -18.52 1.88
CA LEU A 199 -20.87 -17.58 2.94
C LEU A 199 -22.39 -17.37 2.98
N ASP A 200 -23.01 -17.71 4.11
CA ASP A 200 -24.45 -17.51 4.30
C ASP A 200 -24.74 -16.07 4.72
N ARG A 201 -23.84 -15.46 5.49
CA ARG A 201 -23.92 -14.07 5.94
C ARG A 201 -22.53 -13.42 6.07
N PRO A 202 -22.42 -12.08 6.05
CA PRO A 202 -21.18 -11.35 6.29
C PRO A 202 -20.39 -11.77 7.55
N ALA A 203 -21.08 -12.16 8.63
CA ALA A 203 -20.44 -12.59 9.88
C ALA A 203 -19.62 -13.89 9.73
N ASP A 204 -19.90 -14.70 8.72
CA ASP A 204 -19.20 -15.96 8.47
C ASP A 204 -17.81 -15.74 7.83
N TYR A 205 -17.53 -14.53 7.33
CA TYR A 205 -16.37 -14.24 6.48
C TYR A 205 -15.04 -14.67 7.12
N LEU A 206 -14.71 -14.13 8.30
CA LEU A 206 -13.43 -14.45 8.95
C LEU A 206 -13.37 -15.89 9.47
N PRO A 207 -14.37 -16.42 10.19
CA PRO A 207 -14.34 -17.81 10.67
C PRO A 207 -14.15 -18.83 9.55
N ARG A 208 -14.93 -18.72 8.46
CA ARG A 208 -14.88 -19.66 7.33
C ARG A 208 -13.56 -19.55 6.55
N LEU A 209 -13.05 -18.34 6.37
CA LEU A 209 -11.74 -18.15 5.74
C LEU A 209 -10.62 -18.75 6.61
N ARG A 210 -10.68 -18.59 7.93
CA ARG A 210 -9.69 -19.17 8.86
C ARG A 210 -9.67 -20.70 8.77
N GLU A 211 -10.85 -21.34 8.74
CA GLU A 211 -10.99 -22.79 8.51
C GLU A 211 -10.39 -23.22 7.16
N ALA A 212 -10.56 -22.39 6.14
CA ALA A 212 -10.01 -22.61 4.80
C ALA A 212 -8.56 -22.11 4.65
N GLY A 213 -7.85 -21.86 5.76
CA GLY A 213 -6.43 -21.50 5.78
C GLY A 213 -6.14 -20.06 5.34
N VAL A 214 -7.03 -19.10 5.54
CA VAL A 214 -6.81 -17.68 5.19
C VAL A 214 -7.06 -16.78 6.40
N LEU A 215 -6.06 -16.00 6.79
CA LEU A 215 -6.20 -14.95 7.80
C LEU A 215 -6.41 -13.61 7.10
N ALA A 216 -7.66 -13.26 6.80
CA ALA A 216 -7.96 -12.05 6.02
C ALA A 216 -7.67 -10.73 6.77
N ASP A 217 -7.73 -10.74 8.10
CA ASP A 217 -7.39 -9.59 8.95
C ASP A 217 -5.87 -9.37 8.98
N VAL A 218 -5.45 -8.17 8.59
CA VAL A 218 -4.04 -7.76 8.53
C VAL A 218 -3.41 -7.72 9.93
N THR A 219 -4.18 -7.32 10.94
CA THR A 219 -3.72 -7.23 12.34
C THR A 219 -3.48 -8.62 12.91
N GLU A 220 -4.45 -9.53 12.76
CA GLU A 220 -4.31 -10.93 13.19
C GLU A 220 -3.08 -11.59 12.53
N ARG A 221 -2.89 -11.33 11.23
CA ARG A 221 -1.76 -11.89 10.47
C ARG A 221 -0.41 -11.34 10.95
N ARG A 222 -0.34 -10.03 11.23
CA ARG A 222 0.86 -9.37 11.78
C ARG A 222 1.22 -9.93 13.15
N GLU A 223 0.25 -10.02 14.06
CA GLU A 223 0.47 -10.56 15.41
C GLU A 223 0.99 -11.99 15.36
N ARG A 224 0.39 -12.83 14.51
CA ARG A 224 0.84 -14.21 14.32
C ARG A 224 2.28 -14.30 13.81
N ILE A 225 2.66 -13.47 12.84
CA ILE A 225 4.05 -13.43 12.34
C ILE A 225 5.00 -13.04 13.46
N CYS A 226 4.71 -11.97 14.20
CA CYS A 226 5.55 -11.52 15.32
C CYS A 226 5.71 -12.59 16.40
N GLN A 227 4.61 -13.26 16.78
CA GLN A 227 4.64 -14.35 17.76
C GLN A 227 5.49 -15.53 17.28
N GLN A 228 5.35 -15.93 16.02
CA GLN A 228 6.16 -17.01 15.44
C GLN A 228 7.65 -16.63 15.38
N MET A 229 7.98 -15.40 14.98
CA MET A 229 9.36 -14.90 14.97
C MET A 229 9.98 -14.89 16.36
N ALA A 230 9.24 -14.40 17.36
CA ALA A 230 9.69 -14.39 18.76
C ALA A 230 9.93 -15.80 19.28
N GLY A 231 9.02 -16.74 19.03
CA GLY A 231 9.17 -18.14 19.44
C GLY A 231 10.38 -18.82 18.78
N VAL A 232 10.62 -18.56 17.49
CA VAL A 232 11.81 -19.05 16.78
C VAL A 232 13.10 -18.47 17.37
N ALA A 233 13.14 -17.16 17.63
CA ALA A 233 14.28 -16.49 18.24
C ALA A 233 14.58 -17.05 19.64
N GLU A 234 13.54 -17.37 20.41
CA GLU A 234 13.67 -17.98 21.72
C GLU A 234 14.29 -19.38 21.65
N LEU A 235 13.73 -20.26 20.80
CA LEU A 235 14.19 -21.64 20.61
C LEU A 235 15.63 -21.71 20.11
N MET A 236 16.06 -20.77 19.27
CA MET A 236 17.42 -20.71 18.74
C MET A 236 18.42 -20.05 19.69
N GLY A 237 17.95 -19.44 20.80
CA GLY A 237 18.83 -18.62 21.64
C GLY A 237 19.40 -17.42 20.88
N ALA A 238 18.67 -16.91 19.89
CA ALA A 238 19.10 -15.87 18.96
C ALA A 238 18.30 -14.57 19.16
N HIS A 239 18.66 -13.53 18.41
CA HIS A 239 17.89 -12.32 18.23
C HIS A 239 17.46 -12.21 16.77
N VAL A 240 16.17 -12.01 16.51
CA VAL A 240 15.65 -11.72 15.17
C VAL A 240 15.23 -10.26 15.13
N GLU A 241 15.84 -9.49 14.25
CA GLU A 241 15.50 -8.09 14.12
C GLU A 241 14.16 -7.94 13.37
N VAL A 242 13.17 -7.33 14.01
CA VAL A 242 11.86 -7.07 13.39
C VAL A 242 11.92 -5.72 12.68
N LEU A 243 12.20 -5.77 11.38
CA LEU A 243 12.22 -4.58 10.52
C LEU A 243 10.78 -4.17 10.15
N PRO A 244 10.27 -2.99 10.58
CA PRO A 244 8.85 -2.64 10.42
C PRO A 244 8.36 -2.57 8.98
N ASN A 245 9.21 -2.10 8.06
CA ASN A 245 8.89 -2.01 6.63
C ASN A 245 8.77 -3.40 6.01
N LEU A 246 9.75 -4.27 6.28
CA LEU A 246 9.73 -5.66 5.80
C LEU A 246 8.54 -6.43 6.38
N LEU A 247 8.26 -6.29 7.68
CA LEU A 247 7.10 -6.92 8.30
C LEU A 247 5.80 -6.48 7.63
N THR A 248 5.67 -5.19 7.30
CA THR A 248 4.49 -4.67 6.61
C THR A 248 4.37 -5.24 5.21
N GLU A 249 5.46 -5.37 4.45
CA GLU A 249 5.44 -6.01 3.14
C GLU A 249 5.04 -7.50 3.25
N VAL A 250 5.71 -8.24 4.13
CA VAL A 250 5.50 -9.68 4.32
C VAL A 250 4.08 -10.02 4.75
N VAL A 251 3.47 -9.23 5.64
CA VAL A 251 2.06 -9.39 6.03
C VAL A 251 1.15 -9.38 4.80
N HIS A 252 1.42 -8.52 3.83
CA HIS A 252 0.63 -8.40 2.60
C HIS A 252 1.08 -9.33 1.48
N LEU A 253 2.12 -10.16 1.67
CA LEU A 253 2.57 -11.20 0.75
C LEU A 253 1.98 -12.59 1.06
N VAL A 254 1.35 -12.76 2.22
CA VAL A 254 0.86 -14.06 2.68
C VAL A 254 -0.60 -14.01 3.10
N GLU A 255 -1.32 -15.12 2.92
CA GLU A 255 -2.67 -15.39 3.42
C GLU A 255 -2.63 -16.19 4.74
N PHE A 256 -1.67 -17.11 4.90
CA PHE A 256 -1.50 -17.94 6.10
C PHE A 256 -0.03 -18.07 6.51
N PRO A 257 0.46 -17.21 7.40
CA PRO A 257 1.89 -17.12 7.69
C PRO A 257 2.40 -18.33 8.49
N THR A 258 3.55 -18.83 8.03
CA THR A 258 4.39 -19.78 8.77
C THR A 258 5.84 -19.30 8.74
N ALA A 259 6.39 -18.95 9.90
CA ALA A 259 7.81 -18.66 10.04
C ALA A 259 8.65 -19.92 9.80
N VAL A 260 9.63 -19.82 8.90
CA VAL A 260 10.53 -20.89 8.51
C VAL A 260 11.96 -20.38 8.67
N VAL A 261 12.77 -21.13 9.41
CA VAL A 261 14.21 -20.86 9.54
C VAL A 261 14.93 -21.49 8.37
N GLY A 262 15.69 -20.67 7.64
CA GLY A 262 16.64 -21.13 6.65
C GLY A 262 18.08 -20.87 7.09
N GLU A 263 19.00 -21.52 6.39
CA GLU A 263 20.44 -21.37 6.60
C GLU A 263 21.16 -21.13 5.27
N PHE A 264 22.33 -20.52 5.34
CA PHE A 264 23.24 -20.32 4.22
C PHE A 264 24.68 -20.65 4.63
N ASP A 265 25.60 -20.76 3.68
CA ASP A 265 26.96 -21.16 4.00
C ASP A 265 27.69 -20.08 4.81
N ARG A 266 28.42 -20.51 5.85
CA ARG A 266 29.19 -19.63 6.72
C ARG A 266 30.24 -18.80 5.99
N GLU A 267 30.71 -19.27 4.82
CA GLU A 267 31.70 -18.53 4.02
C GLU A 267 31.19 -17.14 3.60
N PHE A 268 29.87 -16.97 3.44
CA PHE A 268 29.29 -15.68 3.07
C PHE A 268 29.33 -14.66 4.21
N LEU A 269 29.59 -15.07 5.45
CA LEU A 269 29.85 -14.14 6.56
C LEU A 269 31.17 -13.36 6.38
N ALA A 270 31.99 -13.71 5.37
CA ALA A 270 33.13 -12.90 4.96
C ALA A 270 32.74 -11.65 4.16
N LEU A 271 31.50 -11.57 3.66
CA LEU A 271 30.95 -10.35 3.08
C LEU A 271 30.66 -9.31 4.17
N PRO A 272 30.69 -8.01 3.85
CA PRO A 272 30.20 -6.99 4.76
C PRO A 272 28.74 -7.26 5.10
N GLU A 273 28.41 -7.17 6.40
CA GLU A 273 27.05 -7.40 6.90
C GLU A 273 25.98 -6.62 6.11
N PRO A 274 26.15 -5.33 5.77
CA PRO A 274 25.16 -4.59 4.98
C PRO A 274 24.83 -5.24 3.63
N ALA A 275 25.80 -5.88 2.96
CA ALA A 275 25.57 -6.57 1.69
C ALA A 275 24.72 -7.84 1.90
N ILE A 276 25.00 -8.60 2.96
CA ILE A 276 24.24 -9.81 3.31
C ILE A 276 22.80 -9.43 3.69
N VAL A 277 22.65 -8.41 4.54
CA VAL A 277 21.34 -7.93 5.02
C VAL A 277 20.52 -7.35 3.86
N MET A 278 21.14 -6.60 2.94
CA MET A 278 20.47 -6.07 1.75
C MET A 278 19.84 -7.20 0.93
N GLU A 279 20.61 -8.25 0.63
CA GLU A 279 20.12 -9.40 -0.14
C GLU A 279 18.98 -10.13 0.57
N MET A 280 19.13 -10.35 1.88
CA MET A 280 18.08 -10.97 2.70
C MET A 280 16.80 -10.13 2.69
N VAL A 281 16.90 -8.86 3.04
CA VAL A 281 15.75 -7.99 3.33
C VAL A 281 15.06 -7.55 2.05
N VAL A 282 15.81 -6.95 1.11
CA VAL A 282 15.22 -6.29 -0.07
C VAL A 282 14.87 -7.28 -1.16
N HIS A 283 15.74 -8.25 -1.45
CA HIS A 283 15.49 -9.17 -2.55
C HIS A 283 14.69 -10.39 -2.13
N GLN A 284 14.95 -10.93 -0.94
CA GLN A 284 14.34 -12.18 -0.49
C GLN A 284 13.24 -12.05 0.57
N ARG A 285 13.08 -10.86 1.19
CA ARG A 285 12.11 -10.62 2.27
C ARG A 285 12.35 -11.51 3.48
N TYR A 286 13.61 -11.72 3.80
CA TYR A 286 14.06 -12.50 4.94
C TYR A 286 14.49 -11.57 6.08
N PHE A 287 14.25 -12.02 7.30
CA PHE A 287 14.69 -11.35 8.52
C PHE A 287 16.05 -11.93 8.93
N PRO A 288 17.11 -11.10 9.04
CA PRO A 288 18.41 -11.53 9.51
C PRO A 288 18.33 -12.05 10.95
N VAL A 289 19.15 -13.06 11.26
CA VAL A 289 19.24 -13.66 12.59
C VAL A 289 20.60 -13.33 13.18
N TYR A 290 20.60 -12.81 14.39
CA TYR A 290 21.78 -12.41 15.14
C TYR A 290 21.97 -13.27 16.38
N ASP A 291 23.19 -13.32 16.89
CA ASP A 291 23.42 -13.81 18.24
C ASP A 291 22.77 -12.89 19.30
N ARG A 292 22.76 -13.35 20.56
CA ARG A 292 22.30 -12.55 21.70
C ARG A 292 23.42 -11.70 22.33
N GLY A 293 24.60 -11.68 21.73
CA GLY A 293 25.75 -10.96 22.24
C GLY A 293 25.61 -9.44 22.15
N THR A 294 26.53 -8.74 22.81
CA THR A 294 26.71 -7.29 22.64
C THR A 294 28.20 -7.03 22.38
N PRO A 295 28.60 -6.56 21.18
CA PRO A 295 27.76 -6.30 20.01
C PRO A 295 27.15 -7.58 19.45
N ARG A 296 26.00 -7.44 18.77
CA ARG A 296 25.34 -8.55 18.10
C ARG A 296 26.15 -8.94 16.86
N THR A 297 26.31 -10.24 16.62
CA THR A 297 26.94 -10.76 15.39
C THR A 297 25.94 -11.49 14.51
N LEU A 298 26.01 -11.26 13.19
CA LEU A 298 25.16 -11.93 12.22
C LEU A 298 25.46 -13.43 12.18
N LEU A 299 24.42 -14.26 12.27
CA LEU A 299 24.50 -15.72 12.17
C LEU A 299 24.21 -16.17 10.74
N PRO A 300 24.65 -17.39 10.34
CA PRO A 300 24.38 -17.95 9.00
C PRO A 300 22.92 -18.44 8.84
N TYR A 301 21.97 -17.75 9.46
CA TYR A 301 20.56 -18.08 9.48
C TYR A 301 19.72 -16.86 9.09
N PHE A 302 18.56 -17.15 8.54
CA PHE A 302 17.54 -16.15 8.24
C PHE A 302 16.17 -16.73 8.56
N LEU A 303 15.20 -15.86 8.82
CA LEU A 303 13.81 -16.24 8.96
C LEU A 303 13.03 -15.73 7.75
N THR A 304 12.26 -16.62 7.12
CA THR A 304 11.30 -16.25 6.07
C THR A 304 9.89 -16.60 6.51
N VAL A 305 8.89 -15.85 6.04
CA VAL A 305 7.49 -16.16 6.30
C VAL A 305 6.89 -16.77 5.04
N SER A 306 6.58 -18.05 5.13
CA SER A 306 6.00 -18.80 4.02
C SER A 306 4.48 -18.63 3.97
N ASN A 307 3.96 -18.54 2.75
CA ASN A 307 2.54 -18.76 2.43
C ASN A 307 2.28 -20.19 1.91
N GLY A 308 3.17 -21.13 2.22
CA GLY A 308 3.11 -22.52 1.77
C GLY A 308 2.46 -23.45 2.79
N ASP A 309 2.52 -24.74 2.50
CA ASP A 309 2.10 -25.79 3.44
C ASP A 309 3.07 -25.89 4.63
N PRO A 310 2.63 -25.65 5.88
CA PRO A 310 3.48 -25.79 7.06
C PRO A 310 4.11 -27.19 7.19
N ALA A 311 3.46 -28.25 6.71
CA ALA A 311 4.01 -29.61 6.73
C ALA A 311 5.27 -29.74 5.84
N LYS A 312 5.46 -28.83 4.88
CA LYS A 312 6.62 -28.78 3.97
C LYS A 312 7.68 -27.77 4.39
N SER A 313 7.63 -27.24 5.63
CA SER A 313 8.55 -26.21 6.12
C SER A 313 10.04 -26.55 5.90
N LYS A 314 10.44 -27.82 6.06
CA LYS A 314 11.82 -28.26 5.80
C LYS A 314 12.25 -28.09 4.33
N GLN A 315 11.37 -28.46 3.39
CA GLN A 315 11.63 -28.30 1.96
C GLN A 315 11.65 -26.82 1.56
N ILE A 316 10.74 -26.04 2.15
CA ILE A 316 10.66 -24.59 1.97
C ILE A 316 11.96 -23.93 2.46
N ALA A 317 12.44 -24.29 3.65
CA ALA A 317 13.72 -23.80 4.19
C ALA A 317 14.89 -24.08 3.24
N GLN A 318 15.01 -25.33 2.76
CA GLN A 318 16.07 -25.74 1.83
C GLN A 318 15.99 -24.99 0.49
N GLY A 319 14.78 -24.79 -0.03
CA GLY A 319 14.56 -24.04 -1.27
C GLY A 319 15.01 -22.59 -1.13
N ASN A 320 14.57 -21.91 -0.07
CA ASN A 320 14.97 -20.53 0.23
C ASN A 320 16.49 -20.42 0.48
N GLY A 321 17.09 -21.40 1.16
CA GLY A 321 18.54 -21.47 1.37
C GLY A 321 19.34 -21.53 0.06
N ARG A 322 18.85 -22.27 -0.95
CA ARG A 322 19.47 -22.30 -2.28
C ARG A 322 19.37 -20.96 -3.00
N VAL A 323 18.24 -20.27 -2.86
CA VAL A 323 18.01 -18.97 -3.50
C VAL A 323 18.95 -17.91 -2.93
N ILE A 324 19.05 -17.80 -1.60
CA ILE A 324 19.95 -16.81 -0.99
C ILE A 324 21.42 -17.14 -1.23
N ARG A 325 21.80 -18.43 -1.25
CA ARG A 325 23.17 -18.84 -1.61
C ARG A 325 23.59 -18.30 -2.98
N ALA A 326 22.73 -18.44 -3.98
CA ALA A 326 23.02 -17.94 -5.34
C ALA A 326 23.24 -16.42 -5.34
N ARG A 327 22.37 -15.67 -4.64
CA ARG A 327 22.48 -14.22 -4.51
C ARG A 327 23.73 -13.77 -3.78
N LEU A 328 24.05 -14.40 -2.66
CA LEU A 328 25.26 -14.10 -1.90
C LEU A 328 26.54 -14.48 -2.67
N ALA A 329 26.48 -15.49 -3.54
CA ALA A 329 27.60 -15.83 -4.42
C ALA A 329 27.87 -14.73 -5.46
N ASP A 330 26.81 -14.17 -6.06
CA ASP A 330 26.93 -13.03 -6.98
C ASP A 330 27.52 -11.81 -6.25
N GLY A 331 26.97 -11.45 -5.08
CA GLY A 331 27.50 -10.35 -4.27
C GLY A 331 28.96 -10.57 -3.83
N LYS A 332 29.33 -11.81 -3.49
CA LYS A 332 30.71 -12.17 -3.16
C LYS A 332 31.65 -12.00 -4.34
N PHE A 333 31.23 -12.41 -5.54
CA PHE A 333 32.02 -12.26 -6.75
C PHE A 333 32.34 -10.77 -7.01
N PHE A 334 31.33 -9.90 -6.95
CA PHE A 334 31.54 -8.46 -7.12
C PHE A 334 32.43 -7.85 -6.04
N TYR A 335 32.18 -8.21 -4.77
CA TYR A 335 32.97 -7.71 -3.65
C TYR A 335 34.45 -8.12 -3.74
N ASP A 336 34.73 -9.37 -4.10
CA ASP A 336 36.10 -9.86 -4.26
C ASP A 336 36.81 -9.17 -5.44
N ALA A 337 36.08 -8.91 -6.54
CA ALA A 337 36.61 -8.18 -7.68
C ALA A 337 36.92 -6.71 -7.32
N ASP A 338 36.05 -6.06 -6.56
CA ASP A 338 36.26 -4.68 -6.10
C ASP A 338 37.44 -4.58 -5.14
N ARG A 339 37.61 -5.55 -4.23
CA ARG A 339 38.74 -5.61 -3.29
C ARG A 339 40.10 -5.82 -3.94
N ALA A 340 40.13 -6.29 -5.19
CA ALA A 340 41.37 -6.42 -5.94
C ALA A 340 41.94 -5.07 -6.41
N ILE A 341 41.14 -4.00 -6.32
CA ILE A 341 41.49 -2.65 -6.77
C ILE A 341 41.48 -1.70 -5.55
N PRO A 342 42.54 -0.93 -5.31
CA PRO A 342 42.52 0.12 -4.27
C PRO A 342 41.36 1.09 -4.50
N LEU A 343 40.60 1.44 -3.45
CA LEU A 343 39.43 2.32 -3.56
C LEU A 343 39.73 3.66 -4.26
N ALA A 344 40.93 4.20 -4.06
CA ALA A 344 41.38 5.44 -4.70
C ALA A 344 41.41 5.37 -6.24
N ASP A 345 41.64 4.18 -6.79
CA ASP A 345 41.80 3.96 -8.23
C ASP A 345 40.45 3.94 -8.96
N PHE A 346 39.34 3.88 -8.22
CA PHE A 346 37.98 4.06 -8.76
C PHE A 346 37.64 5.53 -9.03
N GLY A 347 38.28 6.49 -8.34
CA GLY A 347 38.00 7.92 -8.45
C GLY A 347 37.95 8.45 -9.90
N PRO A 348 38.92 8.15 -10.77
CA PRO A 348 38.91 8.59 -12.17
C PRO A 348 37.69 8.12 -12.97
N GLN A 349 37.09 6.97 -12.62
CA GLN A 349 35.95 6.43 -13.34
C GLN A 349 34.66 7.23 -13.08
N LEU A 350 34.61 8.03 -12.00
CA LEU A 350 33.49 8.91 -11.67
C LEU A 350 33.22 9.97 -12.74
N ARG A 351 34.18 10.24 -13.64
CA ARG A 351 33.97 11.11 -14.81
C ARG A 351 32.89 10.59 -15.76
N LYS A 352 32.66 9.27 -15.76
CA LYS A 352 31.61 8.64 -16.57
C LYS A 352 30.22 8.73 -15.95
N VAL A 353 30.13 9.11 -14.67
CA VAL A 353 28.86 9.21 -13.94
C VAL A 353 28.38 10.65 -13.98
N THR A 354 27.36 10.94 -14.78
CA THR A 354 26.77 12.28 -14.86
C THR A 354 26.16 12.65 -13.51
N PHE A 355 26.55 13.81 -12.96
CA PHE A 355 25.91 14.37 -11.78
C PHE A 355 24.70 15.22 -12.18
N GLN A 356 24.91 16.18 -13.08
CA GLN A 356 23.87 17.00 -13.68
C GLN A 356 24.43 17.62 -14.98
N GLU A 357 23.60 17.79 -15.99
CA GLU A 357 24.01 18.18 -17.35
C GLU A 357 24.92 19.42 -17.43
N GLN A 358 24.61 20.48 -16.68
CA GLN A 358 25.35 21.74 -16.64
C GLN A 358 26.47 21.75 -15.58
N LEU A 359 26.43 20.83 -14.61
CA LEU A 359 27.40 20.74 -13.50
C LEU A 359 28.41 19.61 -13.68
N GLY A 360 28.32 18.86 -14.78
CA GLY A 360 29.25 17.81 -15.18
C GLY A 360 29.04 16.48 -14.45
N SER A 361 30.15 15.79 -14.22
CA SER A 361 30.23 14.46 -13.64
C SER A 361 30.32 14.46 -12.11
N ILE A 362 30.23 13.28 -11.51
CA ILE A 362 30.49 13.09 -10.08
C ILE A 362 31.95 13.40 -9.74
N ALA A 363 32.91 13.14 -10.65
CA ALA A 363 34.29 13.56 -10.45
C ALA A 363 34.40 15.10 -10.33
N ASP A 364 33.74 15.85 -11.22
CA ASP A 364 33.74 17.32 -11.16
C ASP A 364 33.12 17.83 -9.85
N LYS A 365 32.09 17.12 -9.35
CA LYS A 365 31.52 17.41 -8.03
C LYS A 365 32.52 17.18 -6.90
N VAL A 366 33.26 16.08 -6.93
CA VAL A 366 34.30 15.77 -5.92
C VAL A 366 35.40 16.83 -5.96
N GLU A 367 35.88 17.22 -7.14
CA GLU A 367 36.88 18.28 -7.30
C GLU A 367 36.39 19.63 -6.71
N ARG A 368 35.13 19.99 -6.94
CA ARG A 368 34.51 21.16 -6.31
C ARG A 368 34.45 21.03 -4.78
N MET A 369 34.10 19.86 -4.25
CA MET A 369 34.08 19.61 -2.81
C MET A 369 35.47 19.76 -2.19
N GLN A 370 36.53 19.27 -2.86
CA GLN A 370 37.92 19.42 -2.41
C GLN A 370 38.34 20.90 -2.35
N ALA A 371 38.00 21.68 -3.37
CA ALA A 371 38.28 23.11 -3.42
C ALA A 371 37.58 23.87 -2.27
N ILE A 372 36.30 23.58 -2.03
CA ILE A 372 35.55 24.15 -0.90
C ILE A 372 36.21 23.77 0.42
N ALA A 373 36.54 22.48 0.61
CA ALA A 373 37.16 22.00 1.84
C ALA A 373 38.55 22.58 2.11
N ALA A 374 39.31 22.91 1.06
CA ALA A 374 40.59 23.60 1.19
C ALA A 374 40.43 25.06 1.65
N ALA A 375 39.35 25.74 1.23
CA ALA A 375 39.07 27.14 1.60
C ALA A 375 38.35 27.28 2.95
N LEU A 376 37.59 26.27 3.37
CA LEU A 376 36.77 26.29 4.59
C LEU A 376 37.51 26.75 5.85
N PRO A 377 38.72 26.26 6.18
CA PRO A 377 39.40 26.65 7.41
C PRO A 377 39.67 28.16 7.48
N THR A 378 40.12 28.75 6.38
CA THR A 378 40.37 30.19 6.28
C THR A 378 39.08 31.00 6.39
N CYS A 379 38.03 30.60 5.67
CA CYS A 379 36.74 31.30 5.68
C CYS A 379 36.03 31.22 7.03
N ALA A 380 36.16 30.10 7.74
CA ALA A 380 35.50 29.85 9.02
C ALA A 380 36.35 30.21 10.25
N GLY A 381 37.59 30.69 10.06
CA GLY A 381 38.52 30.97 11.16
C GLY A 381 38.95 29.71 11.93
N LEU A 382 38.91 28.54 11.31
CA LEU A 382 39.30 27.27 11.91
C LEU A 382 40.79 27.01 11.67
N SER A 383 41.51 26.64 12.72
CA SER A 383 42.90 26.19 12.61
C SER A 383 42.95 24.67 12.55
N LEU A 384 43.12 24.12 11.34
CA LEU A 384 43.37 22.69 11.16
C LEU A 384 44.87 22.44 11.09
N ASN A 385 45.35 21.40 11.75
CA ASN A 385 46.72 20.93 11.54
C ASN A 385 46.85 20.25 10.16
N ALA A 386 48.09 20.11 9.67
CA ALA A 386 48.36 19.56 8.35
C ALA A 386 47.81 18.13 8.16
N GLU A 387 47.80 17.34 9.23
CA GLU A 387 47.27 15.98 9.22
C GLU A 387 45.76 15.95 8.98
N THR A 388 44.99 16.72 9.75
CA THR A 388 43.53 16.85 9.60
C THR A 388 43.18 17.36 8.20
N GLN A 389 43.95 18.32 7.67
CA GLN A 389 43.74 18.84 6.33
C GLN A 389 43.97 17.75 5.26
N ALA A 390 45.03 16.94 5.39
CA ALA A 390 45.29 15.83 4.49
C ALA A 390 44.21 14.73 4.58
N GLN A 391 43.76 14.40 5.79
CA GLN A 391 42.67 13.45 6.03
C GLN A 391 41.36 13.93 5.41
N LEU A 392 41.01 15.21 5.55
CA LEU A 392 39.82 15.80 4.94
C LEU A 392 39.86 15.69 3.40
N GLN A 393 40.98 16.03 2.79
CA GLN A 393 41.14 15.94 1.33
C GLN A 393 41.06 14.49 0.83
N ARG A 394 41.66 13.55 1.57
CA ARG A 394 41.58 12.12 1.27
C ARG A 394 40.15 11.59 1.42
N ALA A 395 39.44 11.97 2.48
CA ALA A 395 38.06 11.56 2.69
C ALA A 395 37.16 12.02 1.53
N ILE A 396 37.31 13.27 1.09
CA ILE A 396 36.54 13.80 -0.05
C ILE A 396 36.89 13.09 -1.36
N ALA A 397 38.15 12.77 -1.59
CA ALA A 397 38.57 12.02 -2.79
C ALA A 397 37.92 10.63 -2.86
N LEU A 398 37.64 10.01 -1.72
CA LEU A 398 37.13 8.63 -1.61
C LEU A 398 35.61 8.56 -1.42
N CYS A 399 34.95 9.61 -0.93
CA CYS A 399 33.55 9.56 -0.46
C CYS A 399 32.48 9.23 -1.52
N LYS A 400 32.89 9.16 -2.79
CA LYS A 400 32.04 8.76 -3.92
C LYS A 400 32.66 7.66 -4.78
N ALA A 401 33.84 7.17 -4.43
CA ALA A 401 34.56 6.19 -5.25
C ALA A 401 33.81 4.86 -5.36
N ASP A 402 33.00 4.52 -4.37
CA ASP A 402 32.20 3.30 -4.36
C ASP A 402 31.08 3.27 -5.41
N LEU A 403 30.61 4.42 -5.90
CA LEU A 403 29.56 4.52 -6.94
C LEU A 403 29.86 3.77 -8.23
N VAL A 404 31.13 3.50 -8.49
CA VAL A 404 31.62 2.83 -9.71
C VAL A 404 32.22 1.47 -9.41
N THR A 405 32.07 0.98 -8.18
CA THR A 405 32.39 -0.41 -7.82
C THR A 405 31.31 -1.33 -8.39
N GLN A 406 31.67 -2.58 -8.68
CA GLN A 406 30.74 -3.54 -9.25
C GLN A 406 29.64 -3.88 -8.26
N LEU A 407 29.96 -4.00 -6.97
CA LEU A 407 28.99 -4.33 -5.94
C LEU A 407 27.92 -3.24 -5.79
N VAL A 408 28.29 -1.95 -5.83
CA VAL A 408 27.30 -0.85 -5.81
C VAL A 408 26.58 -0.73 -7.15
N GLY A 409 27.21 -1.12 -8.26
CA GLY A 409 26.54 -1.24 -9.55
C GLY A 409 25.40 -2.25 -9.53
N GLU A 410 25.61 -3.42 -8.89
CA GLU A 410 24.56 -4.43 -8.69
C GLU A 410 23.57 -4.03 -7.58
N PHE A 411 24.05 -3.40 -6.52
CA PHE A 411 23.27 -2.99 -5.33
C PHE A 411 23.43 -1.49 -5.05
N PRO A 412 22.71 -0.61 -5.76
CA PRO A 412 22.82 0.83 -5.58
C PRO A 412 22.51 1.32 -4.16
N GLU A 413 21.70 0.57 -3.41
CA GLU A 413 21.36 0.84 -2.02
C GLU A 413 22.56 0.76 -1.06
N LEU A 414 23.66 0.11 -1.47
CA LEU A 414 24.91 0.03 -0.71
C LEU A 414 25.84 1.23 -0.95
N GLN A 415 25.44 2.19 -1.78
CA GLN A 415 26.18 3.43 -1.99
C GLN A 415 26.41 4.16 -0.65
N GLY A 416 27.65 4.61 -0.45
CA GLY A 416 28.14 5.28 0.73
C GLY A 416 28.56 4.33 1.85
N VAL A 417 28.04 3.09 1.87
CA VAL A 417 28.37 2.09 2.89
C VAL A 417 29.60 1.29 2.47
N MET A 418 29.71 0.95 1.18
CA MET A 418 30.85 0.17 0.67
C MET A 418 32.14 0.99 0.57
N GLY A 419 32.03 2.31 0.42
CA GLY A 419 33.16 3.23 0.33
C GLY A 419 33.86 3.57 1.65
N GLY A 420 33.30 3.17 2.79
CA GLY A 420 33.88 3.41 4.13
C GLY A 420 32.88 3.88 5.16
#